data_AF-A0A7S0C4N6-F1
#
_entry.id   AF-A0A7S0C4N6-F1
#
_cell.length_a   1.000
_cell.length_b   1.000
_cell.length_c   1.000
_cell.angle_alpha   90.00
_cell.angle_beta   90.00
_cell.angle_gamma   90.00
#
_symmetry.space_group_name_H-M   'P 1'
#
loop_
_entity.id
_entity.type
_entity.pdbx_description
1 polymer ?
#
loop_
_entity_poly.entity_id
_entity_poly.type
_entity_poly.pdbx_seq_one_letter_code
_entity_poly.pdbx_strand_id
1 'polypeptide(L)'
;AQVTVQSCIENFIEEKVASCRLDQSKIDSWRFAVEKILLLFDETLPTLLLYKEERSQFLELRSNSDSKNLRNCDIYGCVHLLRLFVRFHLFISHSKPLLSPKEALALNYKISDLVRFVQVNYQKLNGKANDIYREPYYEELTQSEKKICASKFDTANRVKCSDVTSADPVKNTE
;
A
#
# COMPACT_ATOMS: atom_id res chain seq x y z
N ALA A 1 12.48 -1.47 -21.81
CA ALA A 1 11.99 -2.47 -20.85
C ALA A 1 11.34 -1.73 -19.69
N GLN A 2 10.27 -2.25 -19.11
CA GLN A 2 9.65 -1.68 -17.91
C GLN A 2 10.53 -1.99 -16.70
N VAL A 3 10.78 -1.00 -15.83
CA VAL A 3 11.51 -1.24 -14.58
C VAL A 3 10.57 -1.94 -13.59
N THR A 4 10.98 -3.10 -13.10
CA THR A 4 10.21 -3.90 -12.14
C THR A 4 10.29 -3.29 -10.75
N VAL A 5 9.37 -3.66 -9.87
CA VAL A 5 9.39 -3.22 -8.46
C VAL A 5 10.70 -3.65 -7.80
N GLN A 6 11.17 -4.87 -8.06
CA GLN A 6 12.43 -5.39 -7.52
C GLN A 6 13.60 -4.49 -7.90
N SER A 7 13.81 -4.21 -9.19
CA SER A 7 14.90 -3.35 -9.65
C SER A 7 14.77 -1.91 -9.16
N CYS A 8 13.54 -1.40 -8.99
CA CYS A 8 13.33 -0.07 -8.42
C CYS A 8 13.80 0.02 -6.97
N ILE A 9 13.49 -1.00 -6.16
CA ILE A 9 13.88 -1.07 -4.75
C ILE A 9 15.40 -1.23 -4.61
N GLU A 10 16.02 -2.05 -5.45
CA GLU A 10 17.48 -2.24 -5.49
C GLU A 10 18.19 -0.91 -5.80
N ASN A 11 17.77 -0.23 -6.85
CA ASN A 11 18.30 1.09 -7.21
C ASN A 11 18.14 2.12 -6.08
N PHE A 12 17.01 2.10 -5.37
CA PHE A 12 16.77 2.97 -4.22
C PHE A 12 17.77 2.71 -3.08
N ILE A 13 18.02 1.45 -2.75
CA ILE A 13 18.97 1.09 -1.69
C ILE A 13 20.39 1.49 -2.09
N GLU A 14 20.79 1.24 -3.32
CA GLU A 14 22.10 1.64 -3.83
C GLU A 14 22.30 3.15 -3.76
N GLU A 15 21.31 3.93 -4.23
CA GLU A 15 21.37 5.39 -4.17
C GLU A 15 21.40 5.90 -2.72
N LYS A 16 20.62 5.29 -1.82
CA LYS A 16 20.62 5.66 -0.39
C LYS A 16 21.93 5.35 0.31
N VAL A 17 22.54 4.20 0.02
CA VAL A 17 23.85 3.82 0.57
C VAL A 17 24.93 4.78 0.05
N ALA A 18 24.91 5.11 -1.24
CA ALA A 18 25.85 6.04 -1.85
C ALA A 18 25.71 7.48 -1.31
N SER A 19 24.47 7.95 -1.13
CA SER A 19 24.19 9.36 -0.81
C SER A 19 24.36 9.73 0.66
N CYS A 20 24.12 8.79 1.59
CA CYS A 20 23.94 9.12 3.00
C CYS A 20 25.05 8.64 3.96
N ARG A 21 26.14 8.03 3.47
CA ARG A 21 27.23 7.44 4.29
C ARG A 21 26.68 6.76 5.55
N LEU A 22 25.69 5.89 5.35
CA LEU A 22 24.96 5.27 6.46
C LEU A 22 25.84 4.21 7.14
N ASP A 23 25.76 4.15 8.47
CA ASP A 23 26.34 3.04 9.24
C ASP A 23 25.69 1.71 8.84
N GLN A 24 26.42 0.61 8.99
CA GLN A 24 25.94 -0.73 8.63
C GLN A 24 24.58 -1.06 9.26
N SER A 25 24.37 -0.69 10.52
CA SER A 25 23.09 -0.89 11.22
C SER A 25 21.91 -0.16 10.55
N LYS A 26 22.13 1.06 10.03
CA LYS A 26 21.08 1.81 9.32
C LYS A 26 20.80 1.16 7.97
N ILE A 27 21.83 0.71 7.26
CA ILE A 27 21.68 -0.02 5.98
C ILE A 27 20.85 -1.28 6.19
N ASP A 28 21.16 -2.06 7.23
CA ASP A 28 20.43 -3.29 7.54
C ASP A 28 18.96 -2.99 7.91
N SER A 29 18.71 -1.92 8.66
CA SER A 29 17.35 -1.43 8.92
C SER A 29 16.58 -1.05 7.66
N TRP A 30 17.25 -0.42 6.68
CA TRP A 30 16.64 -0.10 5.39
C TRP A 30 16.36 -1.35 4.56
N ARG A 31 17.31 -2.28 4.48
CA ARG A 31 17.15 -3.57 3.79
C ARG A 31 15.98 -4.37 4.35
N PHE A 32 15.88 -4.48 5.67
CA PHE A 32 14.76 -5.14 6.32
C PHE A 32 13.41 -4.49 5.95
N ALA A 33 13.36 -3.16 5.94
CA ALA A 33 12.14 -2.45 5.62
C ALA A 33 11.71 -2.61 4.16
N VAL A 34 12.64 -2.55 3.21
CA VAL A 34 12.29 -2.79 1.79
C VAL A 34 11.87 -4.23 1.55
N GLU A 35 12.47 -5.21 2.22
CA GLU A 35 12.02 -6.60 2.14
C GLU A 35 10.58 -6.76 2.64
N LYS A 36 10.22 -6.08 3.72
CA LYS A 36 8.84 -6.05 4.22
C LYS A 36 7.88 -5.40 3.22
N ILE A 37 8.30 -4.35 2.52
CA ILE A 37 7.50 -3.70 1.47
C ILE A 37 7.31 -4.66 0.28
N LEU A 38 8.36 -5.38 -0.13
CA LEU A 38 8.28 -6.37 -1.21
C LEU A 38 7.34 -7.53 -0.87
N LEU A 39 7.47 -8.09 0.34
CA LEU A 39 6.56 -9.13 0.81
C LEU A 39 5.11 -8.62 0.86
N LEU A 40 4.92 -7.40 1.36
CA LEU A 40 3.61 -6.78 1.40
C LEU A 40 3.04 -6.59 0.00
N PHE A 41 3.85 -6.16 -0.96
CA PHE A 41 3.46 -6.02 -2.36
C PHE A 41 3.02 -7.36 -2.93
N ASP A 42 3.76 -8.44 -2.69
CA ASP A 42 3.41 -9.78 -3.17
C ASP A 42 2.05 -10.25 -2.63
N GLU A 43 1.75 -10.02 -1.35
CA GLU A 43 0.46 -10.41 -0.74
C GLU A 43 -0.71 -9.50 -1.17
N THR A 44 -0.45 -8.20 -1.32
CA THR A 44 -1.51 -7.22 -1.60
C THR A 44 -1.84 -7.09 -3.07
N LEU A 45 -0.93 -7.46 -3.97
CA LEU A 45 -1.17 -7.37 -5.41
C LEU A 45 -2.50 -8.01 -5.84
N PRO A 46 -2.75 -9.32 -5.60
CA PRO A 46 -3.97 -9.97 -6.07
C PRO A 46 -5.25 -9.47 -5.38
N THR A 47 -5.14 -8.82 -4.22
CA THR A 47 -6.29 -8.44 -3.38
C THR A 47 -6.66 -6.98 -3.47
N LEU A 48 -5.68 -6.08 -3.64
CA LEU A 48 -5.88 -4.63 -3.53
C LEU A 48 -5.38 -3.81 -4.73
N LEU A 49 -4.42 -4.32 -5.51
CA LEU A 49 -3.68 -3.46 -6.46
C LEU A 49 -4.13 -3.60 -7.91
N LEU A 50 -4.80 -4.71 -8.26
CA LEU A 50 -5.25 -5.02 -9.62
C LEU A 50 -6.70 -4.57 -9.85
N TYR A 51 -6.92 -3.84 -10.94
CA TYR A 51 -8.24 -3.57 -11.50
C TYR A 51 -8.88 -4.83 -12.08
N LYS A 52 -10.16 -4.75 -12.43
CA LYS A 52 -10.94 -5.89 -12.93
C LYS A 52 -10.31 -6.49 -14.18
N GLU A 53 -9.82 -5.65 -15.09
CA GLU A 53 -9.20 -6.00 -16.36
C GLU A 53 -7.82 -6.64 -16.15
N GLU A 54 -7.06 -6.21 -15.14
CA GLU A 54 -5.73 -6.75 -14.84
C GLU A 54 -5.81 -8.13 -14.15
N ARG A 55 -6.93 -8.46 -13.51
CA ARG A 55 -7.12 -9.74 -12.82
C ARG A 55 -7.17 -10.93 -13.77
N SER A 56 -7.81 -10.80 -14.93
CA SER A 56 -7.83 -11.89 -15.91
C SER A 56 -6.42 -12.19 -16.41
N GLN A 57 -5.63 -11.16 -16.72
CA GLN A 57 -4.23 -11.29 -17.11
C GLN A 57 -3.39 -11.91 -15.99
N PHE A 58 -3.60 -11.51 -14.74
CA PHE A 58 -2.91 -12.10 -13.59
C PHE A 58 -3.22 -13.59 -13.42
N LEU A 59 -4.49 -13.99 -13.57
CA LEU A 59 -4.90 -15.39 -13.47
C LEU A 59 -4.26 -16.23 -14.58
N GLU A 60 -4.29 -15.74 -15.82
CA GLU A 60 -3.64 -16.40 -16.95
C GLU A 60 -2.12 -16.56 -16.71
N LEU A 61 -1.46 -15.51 -16.23
CA LEU A 61 -0.05 -15.55 -15.87
C LEU A 61 0.25 -16.60 -14.79
N ARG A 62 -0.64 -16.75 -13.80
CA ARG A 62 -0.48 -17.75 -12.71
C ARG A 62 -0.82 -19.17 -13.13
N SER A 63 -1.59 -19.35 -14.21
CA SER A 63 -1.88 -20.66 -14.81
C SER A 63 -0.70 -21.20 -15.62
N ASN A 64 0.17 -20.33 -16.15
CA ASN A 64 1.36 -20.74 -16.89
C ASN A 64 2.45 -21.29 -15.96
N SER A 65 2.93 -22.51 -16.24
CA SER A 65 3.93 -23.23 -15.42
C SER A 65 5.21 -22.44 -15.20
N ASP A 66 5.64 -21.69 -16.22
CA ASP A 66 6.93 -20.99 -16.23
C ASP A 66 6.87 -19.69 -15.39
N SER A 67 5.69 -19.09 -15.28
CA SER A 67 5.46 -17.83 -14.54
C SER A 67 4.83 -18.04 -13.16
N LYS A 68 4.36 -19.25 -12.86
CA LYS A 68 3.70 -19.59 -11.60
C LYS A 68 4.56 -19.32 -10.37
N ASN A 69 5.87 -19.52 -10.47
CA ASN A 69 6.82 -19.37 -9.36
C ASN A 69 7.48 -17.98 -9.27
N LEU A 70 7.20 -17.08 -10.22
CA LEU A 70 7.77 -15.72 -10.19
C LEU A 70 7.10 -14.89 -9.09
N ARG A 71 7.89 -14.05 -8.41
CA ARG A 71 7.35 -13.09 -7.43
C ARG A 71 6.58 -11.99 -8.16
N ASN A 72 5.60 -11.37 -7.50
CA ASN A 72 4.87 -10.27 -8.10
C ASN A 72 5.79 -9.05 -8.30
N CYS A 73 6.73 -8.83 -7.39
CA CYS A 73 7.71 -7.74 -7.50
C CYS A 73 8.63 -7.84 -8.73
N ASP A 74 8.81 -9.03 -9.31
CA ASP A 74 9.65 -9.27 -10.49
C ASP A 74 8.90 -9.08 -11.80
N ILE A 75 7.57 -9.05 -11.76
CA ILE A 75 6.70 -8.98 -12.93
C ILE A 75 6.14 -7.56 -13.09
N TYR A 76 5.68 -6.98 -11.99
CA TYR A 76 4.97 -5.71 -12.00
C TYR A 76 5.95 -4.53 -11.85
N GLY A 77 5.53 -3.38 -12.33
CA GLY A 77 6.33 -2.15 -12.32
C GLY A 77 6.02 -1.21 -11.16
N CYS A 78 6.70 -0.08 -11.18
CA CYS A 78 6.62 0.95 -10.13
C CYS A 78 5.23 1.57 -9.98
N VAL A 79 4.38 1.53 -11.01
CA VAL A 79 3.01 2.06 -10.95
C VAL A 79 2.19 1.31 -9.90
N HIS A 80 2.25 -0.03 -9.91
CA HIS A 80 1.58 -0.86 -8.90
C HIS A 80 2.15 -0.63 -7.50
N LEU A 81 3.46 -0.37 -7.38
CA LEU A 81 4.07 0.00 -6.10
C LEU A 81 3.51 1.32 -5.56
N LEU A 82 3.28 2.33 -6.41
CA LEU A 82 2.63 3.58 -6.00
C LEU A 82 1.19 3.34 -5.53
N ARG A 83 0.45 2.44 -6.21
CA ARG A 83 -0.90 2.03 -5.77
C ARG A 83 -0.86 1.43 -4.36
N LEU A 84 0.18 0.65 -4.04
CA LEU A 84 0.36 0.12 -2.69
C LEU A 84 0.48 1.25 -1.67
N PHE A 85 1.31 2.28 -1.91
CA PHE A 85 1.47 3.37 -0.93
C PHE A 85 0.19 4.16 -0.69
N VAL A 86 -0.62 4.37 -1.74
CA VAL A 86 -1.95 4.99 -1.58
C VAL A 86 -2.88 4.09 -0.78
N ARG A 87 -2.87 2.76 -1.00
CA ARG A 87 -3.77 1.81 -0.31
C ARG A 87 -3.20 1.26 1.00
N PHE A 88 -1.96 1.62 1.35
CA PHE A 88 -1.22 1.07 2.49
C PHE A 88 -1.96 1.28 3.81
N HIS A 89 -2.58 2.45 3.98
CA HIS A 89 -3.37 2.78 5.16
C HIS A 89 -4.64 1.93 5.30
N LEU A 90 -5.23 1.45 4.19
CA LEU A 90 -6.39 0.55 4.23
C LEU A 90 -5.97 -0.84 4.70
N PHE A 91 -4.79 -1.29 4.25
CA PHE A 91 -4.25 -2.60 4.57
C PHE A 91 -3.89 -2.74 6.05
N ILE A 92 -3.11 -1.81 6.62
CA ILE A 92 -2.67 -1.90 8.02
C ILE A 92 -3.84 -2.01 9.00
N SER A 93 -4.97 -1.36 8.71
CA SER A 93 -6.14 -1.37 9.60
C SER A 93 -6.95 -2.68 9.57
N HIS A 94 -6.80 -3.51 8.53
CA HIS A 94 -7.75 -4.61 8.29
C HIS A 94 -7.10 -5.97 7.98
N SER A 95 -5.81 -6.02 7.67
CA SER A 95 -5.11 -7.28 7.44
C SER A 95 -4.69 -7.94 8.76
N LYS A 96 -4.63 -9.27 8.77
CA LYS A 96 -3.90 -10.05 9.79
C LYS A 96 -2.51 -9.39 9.98
N PRO A 97 -2.03 -9.10 11.20
CA PRO A 97 -0.89 -8.23 11.39
C PRO A 97 0.40 -8.91 10.91
N LEU A 98 0.74 -8.71 9.63
CA LEU A 98 2.07 -9.00 9.09
C LEU A 98 3.11 -8.03 9.68
N LEU A 99 2.63 -6.88 10.16
CA LEU A 99 3.39 -5.81 10.79
C LEU A 99 2.75 -5.48 12.14
N SER A 100 3.57 -5.37 13.18
CA SER A 100 3.15 -4.76 14.44
C SER A 100 2.91 -3.25 14.25
N PRO A 101 2.10 -2.59 15.12
CA PRO A 101 1.89 -1.15 15.04
C PRO A 101 3.18 -0.33 15.08
N LYS A 102 4.18 -0.80 15.85
CA LYS A 102 5.51 -0.18 15.95
C LYS A 102 6.29 -0.30 14.64
N GLU A 103 6.24 -1.46 13.99
CA GLU A 103 6.88 -1.67 12.69
C GLU A 103 6.21 -0.86 11.58
N ALA A 104 4.88 -0.77 11.59
CA ALA A 104 4.13 0.05 10.63
C ALA A 104 4.53 1.55 10.76
N LEU A 105 4.66 2.07 11.98
CA LEU A 105 5.12 3.43 12.20
C LEU A 105 6.56 3.65 11.71
N ALA A 106 7.45 2.70 11.98
CA ALA A 106 8.83 2.73 11.48
C ALA A 106 8.89 2.61 9.94
N LEU A 107 7.89 2.00 9.31
CA LEU A 107 7.84 1.88 7.87
C LEU A 107 7.35 3.18 7.21
N ASN A 108 6.47 3.95 7.86
CA ASN A 108 5.91 5.18 7.30
C ASN A 108 6.96 6.22 6.86
N TYR A 109 7.99 6.45 7.67
CA TYR A 109 9.04 7.40 7.29
C TYR A 109 9.87 6.88 6.11
N LYS A 110 10.12 5.56 6.05
CA LYS A 110 10.86 4.92 4.97
C LYS A 110 10.05 4.91 3.67
N ILE A 111 8.74 4.68 3.75
CA ILE A 111 7.81 4.79 2.64
C ILE A 111 7.82 6.22 2.08
N SER A 112 7.81 7.23 2.94
CA SER A 112 7.83 8.63 2.49
C SER A 112 9.09 8.95 1.67
N ASP A 113 10.24 8.42 2.09
CA ASP A 113 11.50 8.55 1.35
C ASP A 113 11.50 7.76 0.04
N LEU A 114 10.92 6.56 0.03
CA LEU A 114 10.78 5.75 -1.18
C LEU A 114 9.82 6.40 -2.19
N VAL A 115 8.71 6.98 -1.73
CA VAL A 115 7.79 7.77 -2.58
C VAL A 115 8.54 8.96 -3.19
N ARG A 116 9.33 9.69 -2.40
CA ARG A 116 10.14 10.80 -2.92
C ARG A 116 11.11 10.32 -4.00
N PHE A 117 11.79 9.19 -3.78
CA PHE A 117 12.68 8.60 -4.77
C PHE A 117 11.95 8.26 -6.08
N VAL A 118 10.78 7.61 -5.98
CA VAL A 118 9.98 7.25 -7.17
C VAL A 118 9.49 8.50 -7.88
N GLN A 119 9.11 9.56 -7.18
CA GLN A 119 8.68 10.82 -7.77
C GLN A 119 9.81 11.51 -8.55
N VAL A 120 11.01 11.60 -7.96
CA VAL A 120 12.18 12.21 -8.60
C VAL A 120 12.59 11.42 -9.84
N ASN A 121 12.52 10.10 -9.77
CA ASN A 121 12.92 9.20 -10.84
C ASN A 121 11.75 8.73 -11.71
N TYR A 122 10.57 9.34 -11.58
CA TYR A 122 9.33 8.85 -12.18
C TYR A 122 9.43 8.68 -13.69
N GLN A 123 10.04 9.66 -14.37
CA GLN A 123 10.24 9.63 -15.84
C GLN A 123 11.20 8.53 -16.30
N LYS A 124 12.10 8.08 -15.44
CA LYS A 124 13.05 6.99 -15.74
C LYS A 124 12.47 5.63 -15.40
N LEU A 125 11.68 5.55 -14.32
CA LEU A 125 11.09 4.33 -13.79
C LEU A 125 9.80 3.95 -14.52
N ASN A 126 9.02 4.95 -14.94
CA ASN A 126 7.83 4.74 -15.75
C ASN A 126 8.24 4.68 -17.22
N GLY A 127 8.04 3.53 -17.85
CA GLY A 127 8.23 3.38 -19.30
C GLY A 127 7.17 4.15 -20.10
N LYS A 128 7.01 3.81 -21.39
CA LYS A 128 5.97 4.39 -22.28
C LYS A 128 4.51 4.12 -21.85
N ALA A 129 4.28 3.51 -20.68
CA ALA A 129 2.96 3.18 -20.19
C ALA A 129 2.36 4.39 -19.43
N ASN A 130 1.38 5.04 -20.05
CA ASN A 130 0.55 6.08 -19.44
C ASN A 130 -0.48 5.47 -18.48
N ASP A 131 -0.05 4.57 -17.60
CA ASP A 131 -0.94 3.97 -16.61
C ASP A 131 -1.17 4.97 -15.48
N ILE A 132 -2.26 5.75 -15.62
CA ILE A 132 -2.66 6.79 -14.68
C ILE A 132 -3.42 6.13 -13.53
N TYR A 133 -3.01 6.44 -12.29
CA TYR A 133 -3.74 5.96 -11.13
C TYR A 133 -5.19 6.45 -11.13
N ARG A 134 -6.11 5.51 -10.93
CA ARG A 134 -7.55 5.72 -10.78
C ARG A 134 -8.04 5.05 -9.49
N GLU A 135 -8.97 5.66 -8.77
CA GLU A 135 -9.62 4.96 -7.66
C GLU A 135 -10.52 3.83 -8.21
N PRO A 136 -10.43 2.60 -7.68
CA PRO A 136 -11.27 1.50 -8.13
C PRO A 136 -12.75 1.78 -7.82
N TYR A 137 -13.63 1.40 -8.75
CA TYR A 137 -15.08 1.46 -8.57
C TYR A 137 -15.53 0.43 -7.54
N TYR A 138 -16.68 0.64 -6.89
CA TYR A 138 -17.20 -0.25 -5.86
C TYR A 138 -17.41 -1.69 -6.38
N GLU A 139 -17.79 -1.84 -7.65
CA GLU A 139 -17.99 -3.12 -8.32
C GLU A 139 -16.68 -3.88 -8.55
N GLU A 140 -15.55 -3.18 -8.62
CA GLU A 140 -14.21 -3.75 -8.82
C GLU A 140 -13.58 -4.21 -7.50
N LEU A 141 -14.09 -3.71 -6.36
CA LEU A 141 -13.61 -4.09 -5.03
C LEU A 141 -13.84 -5.58 -4.76
N THR A 142 -12.81 -6.24 -4.22
CA THR A 142 -12.90 -7.59 -3.68
C THR A 142 -13.87 -7.63 -2.49
N GLN A 143 -14.40 -8.81 -2.17
CA GLN A 143 -15.23 -9.02 -0.96
C GLN A 143 -14.50 -8.55 0.31
N SER A 144 -13.18 -8.79 0.39
CA SER A 144 -12.30 -8.27 1.44
C SER A 144 -12.29 -6.74 1.48
N GLU A 145 -12.13 -6.06 0.35
CA GLU A 145 -12.15 -4.60 0.28
C GLU A 145 -13.51 -4.00 0.59
N LYS A 146 -14.60 -4.64 0.16
CA LYS A 146 -15.96 -4.20 0.50
C LYS A 146 -16.20 -4.23 2.01
N LYS A 147 -15.69 -5.25 2.70
CA LYS A 147 -15.73 -5.32 4.18
C LYS A 147 -14.91 -4.18 4.82
N ILE A 148 -13.77 -3.83 4.23
CA ILE A 148 -12.91 -2.70 4.65
C ILE A 148 -13.60 -1.34 4.45
N CYS A 149 -14.33 -1.17 3.35
CA CYS A 149 -15.08 0.06 3.07
C CYS A 149 -16.35 0.15 3.92
N ALA A 150 -17.02 -0.97 4.20
CA ALA A 150 -18.23 -1.00 5.02
C ALA A 150 -17.94 -0.62 6.50
N SER A 151 -16.82 -1.08 7.07
CA SER A 151 -16.42 -0.73 8.45
C SER A 151 -16.17 0.77 8.66
N LYS A 152 -15.78 1.50 7.60
CA LYS A 152 -15.61 2.96 7.63
C LYS A 152 -16.94 3.70 7.77
N PHE A 153 -18.04 3.18 7.19
CA PHE A 153 -19.37 3.78 7.33
C PHE A 153 -19.94 3.59 8.74
N ASP A 154 -19.71 2.43 9.37
CA ASP A 154 -20.15 2.18 10.75
C ASP A 154 -19.38 3.03 11.77
N THR A 155 -18.07 3.25 11.56
CA THR A 155 -17.25 4.07 12.47
C THR A 155 -17.59 5.56 12.35
N ALA A 156 -17.86 6.06 11.14
CA ALA A 156 -18.26 7.45 10.92
C ALA A 156 -19.65 7.79 11.51
N ASN A 157 -20.57 6.81 11.56
CA ASN A 157 -21.88 6.99 12.20
C ASN A 157 -21.85 6.80 13.73
N ARG A 158 -20.81 6.17 14.29
CA ARG A 158 -20.70 6.02 15.76
C ARG A 158 -20.24 7.30 16.47
N VAL A 159 -19.54 8.20 15.77
CA VAL A 159 -19.04 9.47 16.32
C VAL A 159 -20.13 10.57 16.38
N LYS A 160 -21.30 10.37 15.75
CA LYS A 160 -22.38 11.38 15.70
C LYS A 160 -23.46 11.26 16.79
N CYS A 161 -23.35 10.33 17.75
CA CYS A 161 -24.39 10.10 18.77
C CYS A 161 -23.96 10.30 20.23
N SER A 162 -22.88 11.03 20.52
CA SER A 162 -22.49 11.31 21.92
C SER A 162 -22.70 12.74 22.42
N ASP A 163 -23.15 13.69 21.60
CA ASP A 163 -23.31 15.09 22.04
C ASP A 163 -24.72 15.66 21.75
N VAL A 164 -25.77 15.05 22.30
CA VAL A 164 -27.00 15.82 22.64
C VAL A 164 -27.66 15.18 23.86
N THR A 165 -28.07 16.05 24.79
CA THR A 165 -28.99 15.90 25.94
C THR A 165 -28.41 15.50 27.29
N SER A 166 -28.04 16.53 28.08
CA SER A 166 -28.67 16.76 29.38
C SER A 166 -28.62 18.25 29.71
N ALA A 167 -29.56 19.01 29.14
CA ALA A 167 -29.96 20.30 29.69
C ALA A 167 -31.06 20.02 30.71
N ASP A 168 -30.77 20.28 31.98
CA ASP A 168 -31.73 20.18 33.07
C ASP A 168 -32.86 21.20 32.90
N PRO A 169 -34.15 20.78 32.96
CA PRO A 169 -35.25 21.73 33.06
C PRO A 169 -35.50 22.05 34.54
N VAL A 170 -35.19 23.30 34.90
CA VAL A 170 -35.67 23.98 36.11
C VAL A 170 -37.21 23.94 36.11
N LYS A 171 -37.82 23.20 37.04
CA LYS A 171 -39.23 23.34 37.39
C LYS A 171 -39.38 24.38 38.50
N ASN A 172 -39.87 25.54 38.10
CA ASN A 172 -40.63 26.46 38.97
C ASN A 172 -42.07 25.97 39.10
N THR A 173 -42.68 26.25 40.27
CA THR A 173 -44.10 26.26 40.72
C THR A 173 -44.18 25.49 42.04
N GLU A 174 -44.65 25.99 43.17
CA GLU A 174 -45.41 27.19 43.59
C GLU A 174 -45.12 27.41 45.08
#